data_AF-A0A7K8NAS0-F1
#
_entry.id   AF-A0A7K8NAS0-F1
#
_cell.length_a   1.000
_cell.length_b   1.000
_cell.length_c   1.000
_cell.angle_alpha   90.00
_cell.angle_beta   90.00
_cell.angle_gamma   90.00
#
_symmetry.space_group_name_H-M   'P 1'
#
loop_
_entity.id
_entity.type
_entity.pdbx_description
1 polymer ?
#
loop_
_entity_poly.entity_id
_entity_poly.type
_entity_poly.pdbx_seq_one_letter_code
_entity_poly.pdbx_strand_id
1 'polypeptide(L)'
;RAKALLQQLPPQDCDERYCPGLAEEERRRLQAFSAQRRREALGQGLACPVPGPCHGCPCKKCGRRLNRGDPGVSASGLGDELWHPSCFCCHFCHQPLVDLIYFQQDGRIYCGRHHAELFRPRCASCDQLIFLDECIEAEGRRWHPQHFCCLECEAPLRGQRYVLASGRPCCRRCFESLYAE
;
A
#
# COMPACT_ATOMS: atom_id res chain seq x y z
N ARG A 1 -15.52 -4.59 4.29
CA ARG A 1 -14.81 -3.52 5.04
C ARG A 1 -13.54 -4.02 5.74
N ALA A 2 -13.61 -4.99 6.67
CA ALA A 2 -12.44 -5.45 7.44
C ALA A 2 -11.24 -5.93 6.58
N LYS A 3 -11.48 -6.74 5.54
CA LYS A 3 -10.43 -7.19 4.61
C LYS A 3 -9.71 -6.02 3.91
N ALA A 4 -10.46 -5.00 3.50
CA ALA A 4 -9.90 -3.81 2.86
C ALA A 4 -9.05 -2.99 3.84
N LEU A 5 -9.47 -2.87 5.10
CA LEU A 5 -8.69 -2.20 6.14
C LEU A 5 -7.38 -2.94 6.42
N LEU A 6 -7.41 -4.27 6.56
CA LEU A 6 -6.21 -5.08 6.77
C LEU A 6 -5.22 -4.98 5.60
N GLN A 7 -5.74 -4.91 4.37
CA GLN A 7 -4.89 -4.72 3.19
C GLN A 7 -4.26 -3.32 3.13
N GLN A 8 -4.97 -2.28 3.59
CA GLN A 8 -4.52 -0.89 3.53
C GLN A 8 -3.64 -0.47 4.71
N LEU A 9 -3.86 -1.08 5.87
CA LEU A 9 -3.13 -0.83 7.10
C LEU A 9 -2.71 -2.18 7.69
N PRO A 10 -1.76 -2.87 7.02
CA PRO A 10 -1.23 -4.12 7.56
C PRO A 10 -0.67 -3.88 8.97
N PRO A 11 -0.97 -4.73 9.96
CA PRO A 11 -0.47 -4.54 11.33
C PRO A 11 1.05 -4.38 11.42
N GLN A 12 1.79 -5.11 10.58
CA GLN A 12 3.25 -5.04 10.46
C GLN A 12 3.80 -3.68 10.00
N ASP A 13 2.98 -2.83 9.38
CA ASP A 13 3.39 -1.47 8.99
C ASP A 13 3.20 -0.47 10.13
N CYS A 14 2.48 -0.86 11.19
CA CYS A 14 2.02 0.03 12.24
C CYS A 14 2.64 -0.31 13.61
N ASP A 15 3.07 -1.55 13.83
CA ASP A 15 3.46 -2.06 15.14
C ASP A 15 4.53 -3.16 15.01
N GLU A 16 5.67 -2.96 15.68
CA GLU A 16 6.81 -3.88 15.58
C GLU A 16 6.54 -5.28 16.16
N ARG A 17 5.48 -5.46 16.98
CA ARG A 17 5.12 -6.77 17.54
C ARG A 17 4.76 -7.78 16.46
N TYR A 18 4.37 -7.32 15.28
CA TYR A 18 4.09 -8.16 14.11
C TYR A 18 5.32 -8.40 13.22
N CYS A 19 6.51 -7.94 13.65
CA CYS A 19 7.76 -8.02 12.91
C CYS A 19 8.89 -8.60 13.79
N PRO A 20 8.83 -9.92 14.13
CA PRO A 20 9.74 -10.53 15.10
C PRO A 20 11.22 -10.55 14.68
N GLY A 21 11.52 -10.38 13.39
CA GLY A 21 12.88 -10.45 12.84
C GLY A 21 13.61 -9.11 12.69
N LEU A 22 13.02 -7.98 13.10
CA LEU A 22 13.66 -6.67 12.94
C LEU A 22 14.84 -6.49 13.89
N ALA A 23 15.89 -5.81 13.45
CA ALA A 23 16.93 -5.29 14.34
C ALA A 23 16.40 -4.09 15.17
N GLU A 24 17.09 -3.73 16.26
CA GLU A 24 16.73 -2.59 17.11
C GLU A 24 16.61 -1.27 16.33
N GLU A 25 17.53 -1.03 15.40
CA GLU A 25 17.52 0.17 14.57
C GLU A 25 16.32 0.19 13.61
N GLU A 26 15.98 -0.95 13.00
CA GLU A 26 14.80 -1.08 12.14
C GLU A 26 13.50 -0.89 12.94
N ARG A 27 13.43 -1.42 14.18
CA ARG A 27 12.30 -1.17 15.09
C ARG A 27 12.10 0.31 15.34
N ARG A 28 13.16 1.05 15.67
CA ARG A 28 13.09 2.51 15.88
C ARG A 28 12.59 3.23 14.63
N ARG A 29 13.09 2.85 13.45
CA ARG A 29 12.65 3.42 12.16
C ARG A 29 11.18 3.13 11.88
N LEU A 30 10.71 1.91 12.16
CA LEU A 30 9.29 1.52 12.03
C LEU A 30 8.41 2.30 13.01
N GLN A 31 8.79 2.42 14.28
CA GLN A 31 8.05 3.20 15.27
C GLN A 31 7.91 4.67 14.86
N ALA A 32 9.02 5.30 14.44
CA ALA A 32 9.02 6.68 13.96
C ALA A 32 8.12 6.85 12.72
N PHE A 33 8.24 5.93 11.76
CA PHE A 33 7.43 5.94 10.55
C PHE A 33 5.93 5.77 10.83
N SER A 34 5.57 4.81 11.68
CA SER A 34 4.21 4.56 12.12
C SER A 34 3.62 5.78 12.85
N ALA A 35 4.39 6.41 13.75
CA ALA A 35 3.98 7.61 14.45
C ALA A 35 3.78 8.81 13.51
N GLN A 36 4.67 9.02 12.55
CA GLN A 36 4.52 10.05 11.52
C GLN A 36 3.25 9.83 10.71
N ARG A 37 3.03 8.61 10.21
CA ARG A 37 1.85 8.28 9.41
C ARG A 37 0.53 8.46 10.16
N ARG A 38 0.49 8.16 11.46
CA ARG A 38 -0.71 8.43 12.27
C ARG A 38 -1.04 9.93 12.32
N ARG A 39 -0.05 10.82 12.29
CA ARG A 39 -0.25 12.28 12.25
C ARG A 39 -0.66 12.78 10.87
N GLU A 40 -0.15 12.17 9.80
CA GLU A 40 -0.46 12.53 8.41
C GLU A 40 -1.78 11.95 7.90
N ALA A 41 -2.39 11.04 8.64
CA ALA A 41 -3.69 10.48 8.28
C ALA A 41 -4.75 11.59 8.27
N LEU A 42 -5.31 11.88 7.09
CA LEU A 42 -6.26 12.97 6.89
C LEU A 42 -7.69 12.63 7.35
N GLY A 43 -7.94 11.36 7.72
CA GLY A 43 -9.22 10.88 8.22
C GLY A 43 -9.85 9.83 7.31
N GLN A 44 -11.19 9.79 7.31
CA GLN A 44 -11.98 8.83 6.53
C GLN A 44 -12.89 9.59 5.55
N GLY A 45 -13.00 9.10 4.32
CA GLY A 45 -13.97 9.64 3.37
C GLY A 45 -15.37 9.21 3.78
N LEU A 46 -16.25 10.15 4.10
CA LEU A 46 -17.59 9.89 4.58
C LEU A 46 -18.58 9.90 3.42
N ALA A 47 -19.36 8.83 3.29
CA ALA A 47 -20.50 8.82 2.39
C ALA A 47 -21.55 9.83 2.87
N CYS A 48 -22.00 10.72 1.98
CA CYS A 48 -23.03 11.69 2.28
C CYS A 48 -23.96 11.90 1.08
N PRO A 49 -25.24 12.25 1.29
CA PRO A 49 -26.07 12.74 0.20
C PRO A 49 -25.54 14.11 -0.25
N VAL A 50 -25.47 14.33 -1.56
CA VAL A 50 -25.02 15.62 -2.10
C VAL A 50 -26.00 16.73 -1.65
N PRO A 51 -25.51 17.78 -0.95
CA PRO A 51 -26.36 18.73 -0.26
C PRO A 51 -27.25 19.56 -1.20
N GLY A 52 -28.37 20.02 -0.64
CA GLY A 52 -29.47 20.69 -1.34
C GLY A 52 -29.45 22.23 -1.51
N PRO A 53 -28.41 23.01 -1.22
CA PRO A 53 -28.34 24.39 -1.72
C PRO A 53 -27.53 24.52 -3.02
N CYS A 54 -26.84 23.47 -3.43
CA CYS A 54 -25.88 23.52 -4.52
C CYS A 54 -26.54 23.12 -5.85
N HIS A 55 -26.53 24.03 -6.83
CA HIS A 55 -26.70 23.64 -8.23
C HIS A 55 -25.47 22.79 -8.59
N GLY A 56 -25.55 21.46 -8.42
CA GLY A 56 -24.52 20.50 -8.82
C GLY A 56 -23.08 20.82 -8.39
N CYS A 57 -22.65 20.28 -7.25
CA CYS A 57 -21.26 20.39 -6.79
C CYS A 57 -20.32 19.72 -7.79
N PRO A 58 -19.22 20.36 -8.24
CA PRO A 58 -18.25 19.71 -9.11
C PRO A 58 -17.46 18.67 -8.32
N CYS A 59 -17.33 17.47 -8.88
CA CYS A 59 -16.46 16.46 -8.31
C CYS A 59 -15.00 16.90 -8.46
N LYS A 60 -14.24 16.92 -7.36
CA LYS A 60 -12.83 17.34 -7.38
C LYS A 60 -11.97 16.59 -8.41
N LYS A 61 -12.19 15.29 -8.58
CA LYS A 61 -11.36 14.45 -9.44
C LYS A 61 -11.71 14.55 -10.93
N CYS A 62 -13.00 14.49 -11.27
CA CYS A 62 -13.42 14.40 -12.68
C CYS A 62 -14.05 15.70 -13.22
N GLY A 63 -14.27 16.70 -12.38
CA GLY A 63 -14.90 17.98 -12.73
C GLY A 63 -16.40 17.91 -13.04
N ARG A 64 -16.96 16.70 -13.23
CA ARG A 64 -18.39 16.51 -13.50
C ARG A 64 -19.22 16.82 -12.26
N ARG A 65 -20.42 17.37 -12.46
CA ARG A 65 -21.32 17.74 -11.37
C ARG A 65 -21.97 16.50 -10.76
N LEU A 66 -22.02 16.46 -9.44
CA LEU A 66 -22.87 15.51 -8.71
C LEU A 66 -24.30 16.04 -8.64
N ASN A 67 -25.31 15.20 -8.88
CA ASN A 67 -26.69 15.65 -8.72
C ASN A 67 -27.07 15.68 -7.24
N ARG A 68 -28.01 16.57 -6.91
CA ARG A 68 -28.59 16.63 -5.57
C ARG A 68 -29.18 15.28 -5.18
N GLY A 69 -28.91 14.85 -3.95
CA GLY A 69 -29.45 13.60 -3.40
C GLY A 69 -28.71 12.35 -3.86
N ASP A 70 -27.84 12.43 -4.88
CA ASP A 70 -26.99 11.31 -5.25
C ASP A 70 -25.96 11.01 -4.13
N PRO A 71 -25.45 9.77 -4.05
CA PRO A 71 -24.35 9.44 -3.16
C PRO A 71 -23.08 10.21 -3.55
N GLY A 72 -22.58 11.00 -2.60
CA GLY A 72 -21.30 11.68 -2.66
C GLY A 72 -20.36 11.21 -1.55
N VAL A 73 -19.12 11.65 -1.62
CA VAL A 73 -18.12 11.46 -0.58
C VAL A 73 -17.57 12.82 -0.19
N SER A 74 -17.63 13.12 1.10
CA SER A 74 -16.96 14.27 1.70
C SER A 74 -15.70 13.81 2.43
N ALA A 75 -14.63 14.57 2.28
CA ALA A 75 -13.34 14.28 2.86
C ALA A 75 -12.84 15.53 3.59
N SER A 76 -13.22 15.69 4.86
CA SER A 76 -12.95 16.90 5.65
C SER A 76 -11.47 17.27 5.74
N GLY A 77 -10.58 16.27 5.73
CA GLY A 77 -9.12 16.47 5.68
C GLY A 77 -8.60 17.06 4.36
N LEU A 78 -9.43 17.16 3.32
CA LEU A 78 -9.12 17.80 2.03
C LEU A 78 -9.87 19.12 1.83
N GLY A 79 -10.55 19.60 2.87
CA GLY A 79 -11.44 20.76 2.81
C GLY A 79 -12.89 20.39 2.44
N ASP A 80 -13.67 21.40 2.03
CA ASP A 80 -15.09 21.25 1.69
C ASP A 80 -15.29 20.76 0.25
N GLU A 81 -14.60 19.67 -0.11
CA GLU A 81 -14.63 19.10 -1.45
C GLU A 81 -15.56 17.88 -1.52
N LEU A 82 -16.27 17.77 -2.64
CA LEU A 82 -17.18 16.64 -2.92
C LEU A 82 -16.66 15.77 -4.04
N TRP A 83 -16.86 14.46 -3.87
CA TRP A 83 -16.31 13.44 -4.75
C TRP A 83 -17.40 12.44 -5.09
N HIS A 84 -17.40 11.91 -6.32
CA HIS A 84 -18.17 10.70 -6.59
C HIS A 84 -17.56 9.52 -5.80
N PRO A 85 -18.37 8.55 -5.35
CA PRO A 85 -17.85 7.34 -4.70
C PRO A 85 -16.79 6.61 -5.53
N SER A 86 -16.98 6.54 -6.86
CA SER A 86 -16.01 5.95 -7.80
C SER A 86 -14.76 6.81 -8.03
N CYS A 87 -14.87 8.12 -7.80
CA CYS A 87 -13.77 9.05 -7.93
C CYS A 87 -12.89 9.10 -6.67
N PHE A 88 -13.46 8.86 -5.49
CA PHE A 88 -12.74 8.79 -4.22
C PHE A 88 -12.01 7.46 -4.07
N CYS A 89 -10.94 7.28 -4.85
CA CYS A 89 -10.16 6.05 -4.88
C CYS A 89 -8.65 6.33 -4.88
N CYS A 90 -7.88 5.34 -4.43
CA CYS A 90 -6.42 5.42 -4.42
C CYS A 90 -5.87 5.66 -5.83
N HIS A 91 -4.91 6.57 -5.94
CA HIS A 91 -4.27 6.89 -7.21
C HIS A 91 -3.57 5.68 -7.86
N PHE A 92 -2.99 4.78 -7.06
CA PHE A 92 -2.22 3.65 -7.55
C PHE A 92 -3.06 2.40 -7.84
N CYS A 93 -3.85 1.91 -6.87
CA CYS A 93 -4.64 0.69 -7.07
C CYS A 93 -6.10 0.91 -7.44
N HIS A 94 -6.55 2.17 -7.53
CA HIS A 94 -7.94 2.53 -7.84
C HIS A 94 -9.00 1.96 -6.90
N GLN A 95 -8.59 1.41 -5.75
CA GLN A 95 -9.53 0.94 -4.74
C GLN A 95 -10.30 2.13 -4.15
N PRO A 96 -11.65 2.06 -4.10
CA PRO A 96 -12.46 3.07 -3.41
C PRO A 96 -12.05 3.21 -1.95
N LEU A 97 -12.01 4.45 -1.47
CA LEU A 97 -11.57 4.81 -0.11
C LEU A 97 -12.71 5.32 0.78
N VAL A 98 -13.95 5.17 0.32
CA VAL A 98 -15.14 5.48 1.12
C VAL A 98 -15.14 4.60 2.37
N ASP A 99 -15.36 5.21 3.54
CA ASP A 99 -15.30 4.60 4.88
C ASP A 99 -13.94 3.99 5.27
N LEU A 100 -12.88 4.35 4.54
CA LEU A 100 -11.49 3.91 4.75
C LEU A 100 -10.58 5.12 5.01
N ILE A 101 -9.43 4.85 5.62
CA ILE A 101 -8.42 5.87 5.88
C ILE A 101 -7.68 6.21 4.59
N TYR A 102 -7.48 7.50 4.35
CA TYR A 102 -6.78 8.01 3.18
C TYR A 102 -5.67 9.00 3.55
N PHE A 103 -4.74 9.18 2.62
CA PHE A 103 -3.60 10.08 2.73
C PHE A 103 -3.52 10.93 1.47
N GLN A 104 -2.94 12.13 1.57
CA GLN A 104 -2.68 12.99 0.43
C GLN A 104 -1.17 13.21 0.29
N GLN A 105 -0.67 13.05 -0.94
CA GLN A 105 0.70 13.39 -1.31
C GLN A 105 0.67 14.01 -2.70
N ASP A 106 1.29 15.18 -2.87
CA ASP A 106 1.37 15.91 -4.15
C ASP A 106 0.02 16.10 -4.85
N GLY A 107 -1.02 16.45 -4.09
CA GLY A 107 -2.38 16.65 -4.61
C GLY A 107 -3.13 15.36 -4.99
N ARG A 108 -2.56 14.18 -4.75
CA ARG A 108 -3.16 12.88 -5.06
C ARG A 108 -3.54 12.13 -3.78
N ILE A 109 -4.62 11.35 -3.84
CA ILE A 109 -5.06 10.52 -2.71
C ILE A 109 -4.50 9.10 -2.82
N TYR A 110 -4.01 8.58 -1.69
CA TYR A 110 -3.50 7.22 -1.57
C TYR A 110 -4.22 6.45 -0.46
N CYS A 111 -4.33 5.13 -0.63
CA CYS A 111 -4.64 4.25 0.50
C CYS A 111 -3.42 4.17 1.44
N GLY A 112 -3.63 3.69 2.66
CA GLY A 112 -2.53 3.55 3.62
C GLY A 112 -1.33 2.75 3.09
N ARG A 113 -1.59 1.67 2.35
CA ARG A 113 -0.54 0.81 1.82
C ARG A 113 0.32 1.51 0.79
N HIS A 114 -0.28 2.07 -0.27
CA HIS A 114 0.48 2.74 -1.32
C HIS A 114 1.10 4.04 -0.85
N HIS A 115 0.48 4.75 0.11
CA HIS A 115 1.14 5.88 0.74
C HIS A 115 2.43 5.47 1.43
N ALA A 116 2.43 4.36 2.18
CA ALA A 116 3.65 3.86 2.81
C ALA A 116 4.73 3.45 1.79
N GLU A 117 4.31 2.84 0.68
CA GLU A 117 5.19 2.39 -0.40
C GLU A 117 5.84 3.55 -1.18
N LEU A 118 5.37 4.80 -1.03
CA LEU A 118 6.06 5.99 -1.53
C LEU A 118 7.37 6.27 -0.77
N PHE A 119 7.46 5.86 0.49
CA PHE A 119 8.59 6.19 1.38
C PHE A 119 9.48 5.00 1.68
N ARG A 120 8.89 3.80 1.79
CA ARG A 120 9.62 2.57 2.14
C ARG A 120 9.22 1.46 1.20
N PRO A 121 10.19 0.73 0.61
CA PRO A 121 9.85 -0.38 -0.26
C PRO A 121 9.25 -1.55 0.50
N ARG A 122 8.35 -2.30 -0.14
CA ARG A 122 7.76 -3.51 0.44
C ARG A 122 8.44 -4.76 -0.10
N CYS A 123 8.77 -5.68 0.81
CA CYS A 123 9.34 -6.96 0.43
C CYS A 123 8.30 -7.86 -0.23
N ALA A 124 8.56 -8.31 -1.44
CA ALA A 124 7.64 -9.15 -2.21
C ALA A 124 7.45 -10.58 -1.64
N SER A 125 8.24 -10.99 -0.63
CA SER A 125 8.10 -12.30 0.01
C SER A 125 7.36 -12.27 1.35
N CYS A 126 7.67 -11.30 2.23
CA CYS A 126 7.05 -11.23 3.57
C CYS A 126 5.99 -10.14 3.71
N ASP A 127 5.77 -9.33 2.66
CA ASP A 127 4.82 -8.20 2.65
C ASP A 127 5.09 -7.13 3.72
N GLN A 128 6.27 -7.11 4.35
CA GLN A 128 6.70 -6.05 5.28
C GLN A 128 7.46 -4.93 4.55
N LEU A 129 7.38 -3.71 5.07
CA LEU A 129 8.22 -2.60 4.64
C LEU A 129 9.68 -2.85 5.02
N ILE A 130 10.60 -2.51 4.11
CA ILE A 130 12.03 -2.68 4.28
C ILE A 130 12.61 -1.39 4.87
N PHE A 131 13.08 -1.48 6.13
CA PHE A 131 13.70 -0.36 6.85
C PHE A 131 15.23 -0.36 6.78
N LEU A 132 15.82 -1.43 6.24
CA LEU A 132 17.23 -1.48 5.85
C LEU A 132 17.55 -0.42 4.80
N ASP A 133 18.79 0.06 4.83
CA ASP A 133 19.30 1.01 3.83
C ASP A 133 19.54 0.32 2.47
N GLU A 134 19.82 -0.99 2.50
CA GLU A 134 19.97 -1.81 1.30
C GLU A 134 18.81 -2.79 1.15
N CYS A 135 18.32 -2.93 -0.09
CA CYS A 135 17.39 -3.97 -0.47
C CYS A 135 17.84 -4.64 -1.77
N ILE A 136 17.31 -5.82 -2.06
CA ILE A 136 17.53 -6.45 -3.36
C ILE A 136 16.44 -5.96 -4.31
N GLU A 137 16.84 -5.56 -5.51
CA GLU A 137 15.95 -5.22 -6.62
C GLU A 137 16.16 -6.21 -7.77
N ALA A 138 15.05 -6.69 -8.31
CA ALA A 138 14.98 -7.71 -9.35
C ALA A 138 13.54 -7.70 -9.90
N GLU A 139 13.33 -7.93 -11.19
CA GLU A 139 11.97 -8.11 -11.77
C GLU A 139 10.97 -6.98 -11.41
N GLY A 140 11.46 -5.75 -11.22
CA GLY A 140 10.65 -4.60 -10.78
C GLY A 140 10.08 -4.68 -9.36
N ARG A 141 10.56 -5.60 -8.53
CA ARG A 141 10.15 -5.80 -7.14
C ARG A 141 11.35 -5.60 -6.20
N ARG A 142 11.05 -5.54 -4.90
CA ARG A 142 12.03 -5.29 -3.83
C ARG A 142 11.93 -6.38 -2.77
N TRP A 143 13.07 -6.76 -2.18
CA TRP A 143 13.15 -7.79 -1.14
C TRP A 143 14.14 -7.40 -0.04
N HIS A 144 13.85 -7.88 1.17
CA HIS A 144 14.89 -8.03 2.18
C HIS A 144 16.01 -8.95 1.66
N PRO A 145 17.29 -8.68 1.99
CA PRO A 145 18.40 -9.54 1.58
C PRO A 145 18.19 -11.02 1.90
N GLN A 146 17.59 -11.31 3.06
CA GLN A 146 17.33 -12.67 3.57
C GLN A 146 16.14 -13.35 2.87
N HIS A 147 15.23 -12.58 2.27
CA HIS A 147 14.03 -13.11 1.62
C HIS A 147 14.17 -13.27 0.11
N PHE A 148 15.32 -12.94 -0.46
CA PHE A 148 15.63 -13.24 -1.85
C PHE A 148 16.35 -14.58 -1.94
N CYS A 149 15.59 -15.65 -1.70
CA CYS A 149 16.07 -17.02 -1.66
C CYS A 149 15.22 -17.93 -2.55
N CYS A 150 15.79 -19.08 -2.90
CA CYS A 150 15.12 -20.10 -3.69
C CYS A 150 13.85 -20.58 -2.98
N LEU A 151 12.73 -20.63 -3.70
CA LEU A 151 11.46 -21.18 -3.23
C LEU A 151 11.60 -22.60 -2.63
N GLU A 152 12.48 -23.42 -3.20
CA GLU A 152 12.57 -24.85 -2.90
C GLU A 152 13.62 -25.22 -1.87
N CYS A 153 14.78 -24.57 -1.93
CA CYS A 153 15.92 -24.92 -1.08
C CYS A 153 16.38 -23.81 -0.16
N GLU A 154 15.68 -22.65 -0.17
CA GLU A 154 15.97 -21.48 0.65
C GLU A 154 17.39 -20.89 0.47
N ALA A 155 18.14 -21.37 -0.53
CA ALA A 155 19.46 -20.85 -0.84
C ALA A 155 19.38 -19.38 -1.29
N PRO A 156 20.23 -18.47 -0.77
CA PRO A 156 20.26 -17.08 -1.21
C PRO A 156 20.53 -16.96 -2.71
N LEU A 157 19.79 -16.07 -3.37
CA LEU A 157 19.86 -15.88 -4.83
C LEU A 157 20.58 -14.59 -5.24
N ARG A 158 21.08 -13.80 -4.29
CA ARG A 158 21.83 -12.58 -4.59
C ARG A 158 23.07 -12.93 -5.45
N GLY A 159 23.14 -12.35 -6.65
CA GLY A 159 24.22 -12.60 -7.60
C GLY A 159 24.18 -13.98 -8.28
N GLN A 160 23.11 -14.76 -8.06
CA GLN A 160 22.93 -16.08 -8.66
C GLN A 160 21.92 -16.03 -9.80
N ARG A 161 22.01 -16.96 -10.74
CA ARG A 161 20.99 -17.14 -11.77
C ARG A 161 19.76 -17.82 -11.17
N TYR A 162 18.59 -17.25 -11.39
CA TYR A 162 17.32 -17.79 -10.94
C TYR A 162 16.28 -17.72 -12.06
N VAL A 163 15.17 -18.43 -11.85
CA VAL A 163 13.97 -18.40 -12.69
C VAL A 163 12.80 -17.99 -11.79
N LEU A 164 11.86 -17.20 -12.31
CA LEU A 164 10.61 -16.92 -11.58
C LEU A 164 9.61 -18.06 -11.80
N ALA A 165 9.31 -18.81 -10.75
CA ALA A 165 8.24 -19.80 -10.73
C ALA A 165 7.07 -19.25 -9.90
N SER A 166 5.90 -19.07 -10.51
CA SER A 166 4.71 -18.52 -9.86
C SER A 166 4.95 -17.18 -9.14
N GLY A 167 5.83 -16.34 -9.69
CA GLY A 167 6.20 -15.04 -9.12
C GLY A 167 7.15 -15.09 -7.92
N ARG A 168 7.72 -16.25 -7.59
CA ARG A 168 8.77 -16.43 -6.57
C ARG A 168 10.07 -16.90 -7.23
N PRO A 169 11.24 -16.45 -6.76
CA PRO A 169 12.52 -16.81 -7.37
C PRO A 169 12.93 -18.24 -6.98
N CYS A 170 13.38 -19.02 -7.97
CA CYS A 170 13.82 -20.40 -7.83
C CYS A 170 15.21 -20.56 -8.46
N CYS A 171 16.13 -21.26 -7.79
CA CYS A 171 17.46 -21.49 -8.35
C CYS A 171 17.37 -22.44 -9.55
N ARG A 172 18.31 -22.31 -10.50
CA ARG A 172 18.32 -23.17 -11.70
C ARG A 172 18.32 -24.66 -11.38
N ARG A 173 19.08 -25.09 -10.37
CA ARG A 173 19.17 -26.50 -9.98
C ARG A 173 17.82 -27.07 -9.50
N CYS A 174 17.10 -26.33 -8.67
CA CYS A 174 15.79 -26.75 -8.19
C CYS A 174 14.75 -26.68 -9.30
N PHE A 175 14.80 -25.64 -10.14
CA PHE A 175 13.93 -25.54 -11.30
C PHE A 175 14.14 -26.71 -12.27
N GLU A 176 15.39 -26.99 -12.64
CA GLU A 176 15.73 -28.15 -13.48
C GLU A 176 15.31 -29.45 -12.80
N SER A 177 15.52 -29.64 -11.50
CA SER A 177 15.08 -30.87 -10.82
C SER A 177 13.56 -31.06 -10.76
N LEU A 178 12.77 -29.98 -10.78
CA LEU A 178 11.31 -30.03 -10.70
C LEU A 178 10.63 -30.13 -12.08
N TYR A 179 11.31 -29.66 -13.12
CA TYR A 179 10.75 -29.50 -14.46
C TYR A 179 11.58 -30.18 -15.57
N ALA A 180 12.71 -30.82 -15.24
CA ALA A 180 13.38 -31.74 -16.15
C ALA A 180 12.61 -33.08 -16.12
N GLU A 181 12.07 -33.43 -17.28
CA GLU A 181 11.50 -34.73 -17.59
C GLU A 181 12.54 -35.86 -17.54
#